data_AF-A0AB73IC28-F1
#
_entry.id   AF-A0AB73IC28-F1
#
_cell.length_a   1.000
_cell.length_b   1.000
_cell.length_c   1.000
_cell.angle_alpha   90.00
_cell.angle_beta   90.00
_cell.angle_gamma   90.00
#
_symmetry.space_group_name_H-M   'P 1'
#
loop_
_entity.id
_entity.type
_entity.pdbx_description
1 polymer ?
#
loop_
_entity_poly.entity_id
_entity_poly.type
_entity_poly.pdbx_seq_one_letter_code
_entity_poly.pdbx_strand_id
1 'polypeptide(L)'
;MSGDITPSQEQALLQLLGKVMEIMRDDRPFSLEDPAFGNLKSSYFIKPGEAGIHYSFAISAFPDAKVDLSMWTDPLDYSDDRTRVQAVPVYFELWLHNALAGISRRVLEQRLDLANYWAGGDGVREEGNDLGAGPPPDNLLHSYRYRANAGANGRFPVNVELFFLDPRPNDPSGKVRLDRITIHRVYPYLTPAMRKKKREEQNQKKRQTYGYMDLRTGATCPESGIWEGWTKDGPTDVMKVERGQKFDAVRSVSLEQGGSCPMVRGQWYWLCNVDEESGTVWKGIALKG
;
A
#
# COMPACT_ATOMS: atom_id res chain seq x y z
N MET A 1 11.29 -8.41 -38.06
CA MET A 1 9.88 -8.51 -37.65
C MET A 1 9.29 -7.12 -37.71
N SER A 2 8.06 -6.96 -38.21
CA SER A 2 7.40 -5.65 -38.28
C SER A 2 7.37 -5.04 -36.88
N GLY A 3 7.89 -3.82 -36.71
CA GLY A 3 7.87 -3.10 -35.44
C GLY A 3 6.50 -2.49 -35.11
N ASP A 4 5.50 -2.71 -35.96
CA ASP A 4 4.12 -2.26 -35.74
C ASP A 4 3.36 -3.27 -34.89
N ILE A 5 2.54 -2.77 -33.97
CA ILE A 5 1.64 -3.59 -33.16
C ILE A 5 0.59 -4.29 -34.02
N THR A 6 0.30 -5.55 -33.74
CA THR A 6 -0.82 -6.28 -34.36
C THR A 6 -2.14 -6.01 -33.60
N PRO A 7 -3.32 -6.20 -34.23
CA PRO A 7 -4.60 -6.06 -33.52
C PRO A 7 -4.73 -6.95 -32.28
N SER A 8 -4.16 -8.16 -32.31
CA SER A 8 -4.17 -9.07 -31.17
C SER A 8 -3.27 -8.59 -30.03
N GLN A 9 -2.11 -8.00 -30.36
CA GLN A 9 -1.25 -7.37 -29.37
C GLN A 9 -1.91 -6.13 -28.77
N GLU A 10 -2.55 -5.29 -29.58
CA GLU A 10 -3.26 -4.12 -29.09
C GLU A 10 -4.38 -4.51 -28.12
N GLN A 11 -5.19 -5.52 -28.48
CA GLN A 11 -6.22 -6.05 -27.60
C GLN A 11 -5.62 -6.57 -26.28
N ALA A 12 -4.54 -7.35 -26.32
CA ALA A 12 -3.88 -7.88 -25.13
C ALA A 12 -3.34 -6.75 -24.23
N LEU A 13 -2.75 -5.71 -24.82
CA LEU A 13 -2.27 -4.52 -24.10
C LEU A 13 -3.42 -3.82 -23.38
N LEU A 14 -4.52 -3.53 -24.08
CA LEU A 14 -5.66 -2.80 -23.50
C LEU A 14 -6.41 -3.63 -22.44
N GLN A 15 -6.38 -4.96 -22.55
CA GLN A 15 -6.90 -5.87 -21.53
C GLN A 15 -6.03 -5.88 -20.26
N LEU A 16 -4.72 -6.06 -20.41
CA LEU A 16 -3.75 -5.97 -19.31
C LEU A 16 -3.88 -4.64 -18.57
N LEU A 17 -3.81 -3.53 -19.30
CA LEU A 17 -3.90 -2.19 -18.74
C LEU A 17 -5.23 -1.92 -18.03
N GLY A 18 -6.34 -2.38 -18.61
CA GLY A 18 -7.65 -2.28 -17.96
C GLY A 18 -7.67 -3.04 -16.62
N LYS A 19 -7.12 -4.25 -16.60
CA LYS A 19 -7.02 -5.06 -15.38
C LYS A 19 -6.14 -4.39 -14.32
N VAL A 20 -5.00 -3.85 -14.73
CA VAL A 20 -4.10 -3.13 -13.84
C VAL A 20 -4.81 -1.92 -13.25
N MET A 21 -5.63 -1.19 -14.00
CA MET A 21 -6.40 -0.07 -13.44
C MET A 21 -7.49 -0.51 -12.47
N GLU A 22 -8.19 -1.62 -12.72
CA GLU A 22 -9.13 -2.18 -11.74
C GLU A 22 -8.44 -2.46 -10.39
N ILE A 23 -7.21 -2.97 -10.44
CA ILE A 23 -6.41 -3.24 -9.24
C ILE A 23 -5.88 -1.92 -8.67
N MET A 24 -5.08 -1.18 -9.43
CA MET A 24 -4.31 -0.03 -8.95
C MET A 24 -5.19 1.17 -8.59
N ARG A 25 -6.20 1.49 -9.42
CA ARG A 25 -7.08 2.64 -9.19
C ARG A 25 -8.33 2.27 -8.43
N ASP A 26 -8.99 1.16 -8.77
CA ASP A 26 -10.32 0.82 -8.24
C ASP A 26 -10.28 -0.13 -7.04
N ASP A 27 -9.07 -0.45 -6.57
CA ASP A 27 -8.81 -1.29 -5.39
C ASP A 27 -9.43 -2.69 -5.45
N ARG A 28 -9.61 -3.20 -6.67
CA ARG A 28 -10.02 -4.60 -6.87
C ARG A 28 -8.93 -5.54 -6.34
N PRO A 29 -9.30 -6.63 -5.65
CA PRO A 29 -8.34 -7.64 -5.22
C PRO A 29 -7.53 -8.19 -6.39
N PHE A 30 -6.22 -8.30 -6.20
CA PHE A 30 -5.31 -8.92 -7.15
C PHE A 30 -5.41 -10.44 -7.07
N SER A 31 -5.42 -11.11 -8.23
CA SER A 31 -5.35 -12.57 -8.36
C SER A 31 -4.22 -12.95 -9.31
N LEU A 32 -3.40 -13.92 -8.90
CA LEU A 32 -2.33 -14.48 -9.73
C LEU A 32 -2.83 -15.28 -10.93
N GLU A 33 -4.10 -15.70 -10.89
CA GLU A 33 -4.73 -16.49 -11.93
C GLU A 33 -5.50 -15.63 -12.95
N ASP A 34 -5.47 -14.30 -12.82
CA ASP A 34 -6.17 -13.43 -13.77
C ASP A 34 -5.49 -13.52 -15.16
N PRO A 35 -6.23 -13.95 -16.20
CA PRO A 35 -5.65 -14.24 -17.51
C PRO A 35 -5.05 -13.00 -18.20
N ALA A 36 -5.42 -11.78 -17.77
CA ALA A 36 -4.85 -10.55 -18.32
C ALA A 36 -3.35 -10.42 -18.05
N PHE A 37 -2.83 -11.04 -16.98
CA PHE A 37 -1.39 -11.05 -16.67
C PHE A 37 -0.63 -12.16 -17.40
N GLY A 38 -1.31 -13.10 -18.06
CA GLY A 38 -0.66 -14.25 -18.69
C GLY A 38 -0.15 -15.25 -17.65
N ASN A 39 1.11 -15.68 -17.76
CA ASN A 39 1.68 -16.70 -16.88
C ASN A 39 2.63 -16.08 -15.87
N LEU A 40 2.54 -16.48 -14.60
CA LEU A 40 3.52 -16.11 -13.58
C LEU A 40 4.89 -16.71 -13.94
N LYS A 41 5.90 -15.86 -14.11
CA LYS A 41 7.28 -16.26 -14.41
C LYS A 41 8.09 -16.44 -13.14
N SER A 42 7.98 -15.49 -12.21
CA SER A 42 8.70 -15.53 -10.94
C SER A 42 8.05 -14.62 -9.91
N SER A 43 8.35 -14.88 -8.64
CA SER A 43 8.02 -14.00 -7.54
C SER A 43 9.12 -14.01 -6.49
N TYR A 44 9.37 -12.87 -5.84
CA TYR A 44 10.33 -12.79 -4.74
C TYR A 44 9.91 -11.74 -3.70
N PHE A 45 10.33 -11.94 -2.45
CA PHE A 45 10.13 -10.97 -1.38
C PHE A 45 11.11 -9.81 -1.52
N ILE A 46 10.61 -8.56 -1.45
CA ILE A 46 11.39 -7.36 -1.77
C ILE A 46 12.41 -7.05 -0.67
N LYS A 47 12.04 -7.25 0.61
CA LYS A 47 12.89 -6.98 1.77
C LYS A 47 12.68 -8.00 2.87
N PRO A 48 13.76 -8.51 3.51
CA PRO A 48 13.65 -9.26 4.75
C PRO A 48 12.92 -8.43 5.82
N GLY A 49 11.92 -9.01 6.49
CA GLY A 49 11.16 -8.34 7.55
C GLY A 49 9.95 -7.52 7.06
N GLU A 50 9.65 -7.50 5.76
CA GLU A 50 8.42 -6.92 5.21
C GLU A 50 7.66 -7.95 4.38
N ALA A 51 6.32 -7.92 4.40
CA ALA A 51 5.48 -8.78 3.55
C ALA A 51 5.44 -8.36 2.06
N GLY A 52 6.35 -7.48 1.60
CA GLY A 52 6.35 -7.00 0.21
C GLY A 52 6.78 -8.08 -0.77
N ILE A 53 6.01 -8.27 -1.85
CA ILE A 53 6.24 -9.28 -2.88
C ILE A 53 6.26 -8.61 -4.26
N HIS A 54 7.21 -9.02 -5.08
CA HIS A 54 7.28 -8.65 -6.48
C HIS A 54 6.90 -9.84 -7.35
N TYR A 55 6.06 -9.61 -8.36
CA TYR A 55 5.63 -10.61 -9.34
C TYR A 55 6.05 -10.19 -10.74
N SER A 56 6.58 -11.14 -11.50
CA SER A 56 6.91 -10.96 -12.92
C SER A 56 6.11 -11.95 -13.76
N PHE A 57 5.57 -11.48 -14.87
CA PHE A 57 4.69 -12.24 -15.75
C PHE A 57 5.21 -12.33 -17.18
N ALA A 58 4.84 -13.41 -17.85
CA ALA A 58 5.05 -13.63 -19.27
C ALA A 58 3.71 -13.59 -20.00
N ILE A 59 3.59 -12.66 -20.96
CA ILE A 59 2.41 -12.51 -21.81
C ILE A 59 2.78 -12.96 -23.22
N SER A 60 2.05 -13.93 -23.77
CA SER A 60 2.37 -14.51 -25.10
C SER A 60 2.36 -13.48 -26.24
N ALA A 61 1.57 -12.42 -26.14
CA ALA A 61 1.55 -11.31 -27.09
C ALA A 61 2.83 -10.46 -27.05
N PHE A 62 3.55 -10.48 -25.93
CA PHE A 62 4.75 -9.69 -25.66
C PHE A 62 5.83 -10.58 -25.00
N PRO A 63 6.39 -11.55 -25.74
CA PRO A 63 7.27 -12.57 -25.15
C PRO A 63 8.55 -12.00 -24.54
N ASP A 64 9.03 -10.88 -25.08
CA ASP A 64 10.24 -10.19 -24.62
C ASP A 64 9.93 -9.01 -23.68
N ALA A 65 8.68 -8.78 -23.29
CA ALA A 65 8.35 -7.68 -22.40
C ALA A 65 8.60 -8.04 -20.94
N LYS A 66 9.02 -7.03 -20.18
CA LYS A 66 8.97 -7.07 -18.72
C LYS A 66 7.58 -6.63 -18.28
N VAL A 67 6.89 -7.48 -17.53
CA VAL A 67 5.56 -7.19 -16.98
C VAL A 67 5.59 -7.49 -15.50
N ASP A 68 5.70 -6.44 -14.69
CA ASP A 68 5.95 -6.59 -13.27
C ASP A 68 4.89 -5.87 -12.43
N LEU A 69 4.47 -6.50 -11.33
CA LEU A 69 3.59 -5.93 -10.31
C LEU A 69 4.26 -6.07 -8.94
N SER A 70 4.46 -4.94 -8.28
CA SER A 70 5.03 -4.88 -6.93
C SER A 70 3.93 -4.60 -5.91
N MET A 71 3.93 -5.40 -4.86
CA MET A 71 3.09 -5.24 -3.68
C MET A 71 3.97 -4.95 -2.45
N TRP A 72 3.61 -3.97 -1.63
CA TRP A 72 4.33 -3.63 -0.40
C TRP A 72 3.40 -3.73 0.80
N THR A 73 3.95 -3.77 2.01
CA THR A 73 3.16 -3.74 3.23
C THR A 73 2.27 -2.48 3.27
N ASP A 74 0.99 -2.62 3.60
CA ASP A 74 0.02 -1.51 3.63
C ASP A 74 0.59 -0.36 4.48
N PRO A 75 0.84 0.81 3.88
CA PRO A 75 1.41 1.93 4.62
C PRO A 75 0.41 2.54 5.62
N LEU A 76 -0.89 2.27 5.47
CA LEU A 76 -1.91 2.73 6.42
C LEU A 76 -2.08 1.79 7.62
N ASP A 77 -1.57 0.57 7.54
CA ASP A 77 -1.35 -0.25 8.73
C ASP A 77 -0.10 0.26 9.43
N TYR A 78 -0.23 0.68 10.68
CA TYR A 78 0.88 1.26 11.40
C TYR A 78 1.64 0.26 12.24
N SER A 79 1.31 -1.04 12.23
CA SER A 79 1.96 -2.06 13.07
C SER A 79 3.48 -2.12 12.89
N ASP A 80 4.20 -2.42 13.98
CA ASP A 80 5.66 -2.58 13.97
C ASP A 80 6.10 -3.89 13.30
N ASP A 81 5.38 -4.98 13.56
CA ASP A 81 5.61 -6.26 12.87
C ASP A 81 5.08 -6.19 11.43
N ARG A 82 5.93 -5.71 10.53
CA ARG A 82 5.63 -5.58 9.10
C ARG A 82 5.49 -6.92 8.38
N THR A 83 5.80 -8.05 9.02
CA THR A 83 5.63 -9.38 8.41
C THR A 83 4.16 -9.85 8.42
N ARG A 84 3.36 -9.30 9.34
CA ARG A 84 1.91 -9.58 9.46
C ARG A 84 1.02 -8.61 8.69
N VAL A 85 1.59 -7.47 8.30
CA VAL A 85 0.87 -6.43 7.57
C VAL A 85 0.55 -6.91 6.16
N GLN A 86 -0.71 -6.76 5.75
CA GLN A 86 -1.15 -7.14 4.43
C GLN A 86 -0.34 -6.44 3.33
N ALA A 87 0.05 -7.17 2.29
CA ALA A 87 0.64 -6.59 1.10
C ALA A 87 -0.43 -5.98 0.19
N VAL A 88 -0.20 -4.77 -0.31
CA VAL A 88 -1.08 -4.02 -1.21
C VAL A 88 -0.32 -3.63 -2.49
N PRO A 89 -1.00 -3.55 -3.65
CA PRO A 89 -0.36 -3.14 -4.90
C PRO A 89 0.23 -1.73 -4.80
N VAL A 90 1.45 -1.50 -5.30
CA VAL A 90 2.12 -0.19 -5.25
C VAL A 90 2.54 0.30 -6.62
N TYR A 91 3.10 -0.60 -7.43
CA TYR A 91 3.76 -0.24 -8.67
C TYR A 91 3.57 -1.33 -9.72
N PHE A 92 3.25 -0.92 -10.94
CA PHE A 92 3.21 -1.75 -12.11
C PHE A 92 4.13 -1.16 -13.18
N GLU A 93 4.85 -2.04 -13.88
CA GLU A 93 5.69 -1.68 -15.03
C GLU A 93 5.44 -2.65 -16.17
N LEU A 94 5.15 -2.08 -17.34
CA LEU A 94 5.26 -2.75 -18.62
C LEU A 94 6.42 -2.10 -19.37
N TRP A 95 7.48 -2.86 -19.67
CA TRP A 95 8.57 -2.42 -20.53
C TRP A 95 8.69 -3.34 -21.74
N LEU A 96 8.41 -2.77 -22.92
CA LEU A 96 8.54 -3.41 -24.22
C LEU A 96 9.99 -3.27 -24.68
N HIS A 97 10.86 -4.24 -24.35
CA HIS A 97 12.27 -4.23 -24.78
C HIS A 97 12.42 -4.04 -26.30
N ASN A 98 11.43 -4.52 -27.07
CA ASN A 98 11.23 -4.19 -28.48
C ASN A 98 10.06 -3.21 -28.59
N ALA A 99 10.34 -1.91 -28.51
CA ALA A 99 9.32 -0.85 -28.56
C ALA A 99 8.44 -0.95 -29.81
N LEU A 100 7.13 -0.76 -29.63
CA LEU A 100 6.11 -1.02 -30.66
C LEU A 100 5.52 0.27 -31.24
N ALA A 101 5.51 0.37 -32.57
CA ALA A 101 4.83 1.42 -33.30
C ALA A 101 3.33 1.14 -33.44
N GLY A 102 2.56 2.16 -33.79
CA GLY A 102 1.12 2.04 -34.08
C GLY A 102 0.21 2.15 -32.87
N ILE A 103 0.76 2.32 -31.65
CA ILE A 103 -0.03 2.54 -30.44
C ILE A 103 -0.30 4.03 -30.28
N SER A 104 -1.58 4.40 -30.29
CA SER A 104 -2.00 5.78 -30.12
C SER A 104 -1.96 6.20 -28.65
N ARG A 105 -1.20 7.27 -28.34
CA ARG A 105 -1.21 7.90 -27.00
C ARG A 105 -2.63 8.24 -26.54
N ARG A 106 -3.45 8.79 -27.44
CA ARG A 106 -4.85 9.15 -27.16
C ARG A 106 -5.70 7.94 -26.76
N VAL A 107 -5.45 6.78 -27.38
CA VAL A 107 -6.17 5.53 -27.02
C VAL A 107 -5.78 5.09 -25.60
N LEU A 108 -4.51 5.19 -25.23
CA LEU A 108 -4.05 4.90 -23.87
C LEU A 108 -4.64 5.88 -22.85
N GLU A 109 -4.61 7.18 -23.15
CA GLU A 109 -5.21 8.24 -22.32
C GLU A 109 -6.69 7.97 -22.04
N GLN A 110 -7.46 7.62 -23.08
CA GLN A 110 -8.87 7.30 -22.94
C GLN A 110 -9.11 5.98 -22.21
N ARG A 111 -8.33 4.93 -22.51
CA ARG A 111 -8.48 3.61 -21.89
C ARG A 111 -8.19 3.64 -20.40
N LEU A 112 -7.18 4.41 -20.00
CA LEU A 112 -6.72 4.52 -18.62
C LEU A 112 -7.43 5.65 -17.85
N ASP A 113 -8.32 6.40 -18.52
CA ASP A 113 -9.07 7.52 -17.92
C ASP A 113 -8.13 8.55 -17.27
N LEU A 114 -7.21 9.07 -18.07
CA LEU A 114 -6.16 9.99 -17.64
C LEU A 114 -6.62 11.44 -17.69
N ALA A 115 -6.27 12.20 -16.66
CA ALA A 115 -6.51 13.64 -16.58
C ALA A 115 -5.50 14.43 -17.42
N ASN A 116 -5.83 15.67 -17.75
CA ASN A 116 -4.97 16.60 -18.48
C ASN A 116 -3.92 17.32 -17.60
N TYR A 117 -3.60 16.74 -16.45
CA TYR A 117 -2.62 17.24 -15.49
C TYR A 117 -1.90 16.06 -14.84
N TRP A 118 -0.81 16.34 -14.14
CA TRP A 118 -0.17 15.38 -13.25
C TRP A 118 0.12 16.01 -11.89
N ALA A 119 0.51 15.20 -10.92
CA ALA A 119 0.95 15.70 -9.64
C ALA A 119 2.06 14.82 -9.07
N GLY A 120 3.11 15.50 -8.59
CA GLY A 120 4.30 14.87 -8.02
C GLY A 120 4.07 14.30 -6.61
N GLY A 121 5.17 13.95 -5.95
CA GLY A 121 5.14 13.42 -4.58
C GLY A 121 4.71 14.43 -3.52
N ASP A 122 4.80 15.73 -3.81
CA ASP A 122 4.28 16.83 -2.99
C ASP A 122 2.76 17.04 -3.17
N GLY A 123 2.15 16.37 -4.15
CA GLY A 123 0.74 16.49 -4.48
C GLY A 123 0.37 17.78 -5.22
N VAL A 124 1.36 18.62 -5.58
CA VAL A 124 1.11 19.85 -6.34
C VAL A 124 0.68 19.48 -7.75
N ARG A 125 -0.39 20.11 -8.21
CA ARG A 125 -0.92 19.92 -9.56
C ARG A 125 -0.08 20.71 -10.56
N GLU A 126 0.35 20.00 -11.60
CA GLU A 126 1.12 20.51 -12.72
C GLU A 126 0.31 20.39 -14.00
N GLU A 127 0.12 21.51 -14.71
CA GLU A 127 -0.64 21.54 -15.96
C GLU A 127 0.19 21.03 -17.13
N GLY A 128 -0.47 20.31 -18.04
CA GLY A 128 0.19 19.69 -19.18
C GLY A 128 0.86 18.38 -18.79
N ASN A 129 0.83 17.41 -19.72
CA ASN A 129 1.32 16.06 -19.47
C ASN A 129 2.61 15.74 -20.20
N ASP A 130 2.99 16.57 -21.18
CA ASP A 130 4.17 16.39 -22.02
C ASP A 130 5.41 16.95 -21.31
N LEU A 131 6.37 16.07 -20.99
CA LEU A 131 7.64 16.44 -20.37
C LEU A 131 8.78 16.66 -21.38
N GLY A 132 8.51 16.45 -22.67
CA GLY A 132 9.49 16.47 -23.73
C GLY A 132 10.39 15.23 -23.76
N ALA A 133 11.46 15.37 -24.54
CA ALA A 133 12.52 14.38 -24.65
C ALA A 133 13.37 14.31 -23.37
N GLY A 134 13.80 13.10 -23.04
CA GLY A 134 14.70 12.82 -21.93
C GLY A 134 16.05 13.53 -22.07
N PRO A 135 16.74 13.80 -20.95
CA PRO A 135 18.09 14.33 -20.99
C PRO A 135 19.06 13.31 -21.59
N PRO A 136 20.23 13.75 -22.11
CA PRO A 136 21.26 12.84 -22.60
C PRO A 136 21.64 11.78 -21.55
N PRO A 137 21.82 10.52 -21.95
CA PRO A 137 21.85 10.01 -23.33
C PRO A 137 20.48 9.68 -23.96
N ASP A 138 19.39 9.79 -23.21
CA ASP A 138 18.04 9.30 -23.60
C ASP A 138 17.25 10.33 -24.44
N ASN A 139 17.93 11.00 -25.37
CA ASN A 139 17.38 12.11 -26.17
C ASN A 139 16.19 11.72 -27.06
N LEU A 140 15.93 10.42 -27.24
CA LEU A 140 14.80 9.91 -28.02
C LEU A 140 13.63 9.46 -27.14
N LEU A 141 13.80 9.39 -25.82
CA LEU A 141 12.76 8.94 -24.91
C LEU A 141 11.87 10.12 -24.53
N HIS A 142 10.71 10.23 -25.14
CA HIS A 142 9.69 11.23 -24.85
C HIS A 142 8.77 10.72 -23.74
N SER A 143 8.66 11.47 -22.65
CA SER A 143 7.87 11.08 -21.47
C SER A 143 6.60 11.89 -21.31
N TYR A 144 5.53 11.23 -20.87
CA TYR A 144 4.27 11.86 -20.51
C TYR A 144 3.83 11.43 -19.11
N ARG A 145 3.40 12.37 -18.27
CA ARG A 145 2.91 12.09 -16.91
C ARG A 145 1.45 12.45 -16.78
N TYR A 146 0.69 11.63 -16.06
CA TYR A 146 -0.72 11.83 -15.84
C TYR A 146 -1.12 11.47 -14.41
N ARG A 147 -2.14 12.17 -13.91
CA ARG A 147 -2.99 11.67 -12.84
C ARG A 147 -4.13 10.86 -13.48
N ALA A 148 -4.36 9.63 -13.03
CA ALA A 148 -5.60 8.93 -13.38
C ALA A 148 -6.78 9.58 -12.65
N ASN A 149 -7.90 9.75 -13.33
CA ASN A 149 -9.13 10.22 -12.70
C ASN A 149 -9.57 9.26 -11.59
N ALA A 150 -10.29 9.78 -10.59
CA ALA A 150 -10.69 8.98 -9.45
C ALA A 150 -11.62 7.84 -9.87
N GLY A 151 -11.27 6.62 -9.45
CA GLY A 151 -12.12 5.44 -9.58
C GLY A 151 -13.28 5.45 -8.58
N ALA A 152 -14.36 4.74 -8.88
CA ALA A 152 -15.54 4.69 -8.00
C ALA A 152 -15.22 4.18 -6.58
N ASN A 153 -14.24 3.29 -6.46
CA ASN A 153 -13.82 2.67 -5.20
C ASN A 153 -12.35 2.98 -4.84
N GLY A 154 -11.73 3.94 -5.52
CA GLY A 154 -10.31 4.21 -5.37
C GLY A 154 -9.96 4.84 -4.03
N ARG A 155 -9.11 4.17 -3.24
CA ARG A 155 -8.61 4.69 -1.95
C ARG A 155 -7.46 5.68 -2.10
N PHE A 156 -6.68 5.58 -3.17
CA PHE A 156 -5.47 6.36 -3.37
C PHE A 156 -5.42 6.94 -4.78
N PRO A 157 -4.88 8.15 -4.96
CA PRO A 157 -4.55 8.67 -6.28
C PRO A 157 -3.58 7.74 -7.01
N VAL A 158 -3.75 7.61 -8.33
CA VAL A 158 -2.86 6.83 -9.19
C VAL A 158 -2.21 7.75 -10.20
N ASN A 159 -0.90 7.60 -10.35
CA ASN A 159 -0.12 8.27 -11.38
C ASN A 159 0.24 7.26 -12.48
N VAL A 160 0.24 7.74 -13.71
CA VAL A 160 0.59 6.96 -14.90
C VAL A 160 1.66 7.72 -15.66
N GLU A 161 2.71 7.02 -16.07
CA GLU A 161 3.71 7.56 -17.00
C GLU A 161 3.75 6.73 -18.27
N LEU A 162 3.74 7.41 -19.42
CA LEU A 162 3.85 6.80 -20.74
C LEU A 162 5.18 7.24 -21.35
N PHE A 163 5.95 6.29 -21.84
CA PHE A 163 7.24 6.53 -22.48
C PHE A 163 7.20 6.09 -23.93
N PHE A 164 7.54 7.00 -24.82
CA PHE A 164 7.63 6.74 -26.24
C PHE A 164 9.04 7.03 -26.75
N LEU A 165 9.49 6.26 -27.73
CA LEU A 165 10.70 6.53 -28.48
C LEU A 165 10.35 7.28 -29.75
N ASP A 166 10.89 8.49 -29.86
CA ASP A 166 10.84 9.27 -31.09
C ASP A 166 11.65 8.60 -32.20
N PRO A 167 11.24 8.80 -33.47
CA PRO A 167 12.06 8.39 -34.59
C PRO A 167 13.42 9.07 -34.57
N ARG A 168 14.43 8.42 -35.13
CA ARG A 168 15.76 9.04 -35.25
C ARG A 168 15.65 10.30 -36.12
N PRO A 169 16.37 11.39 -35.81
CA PRO A 169 16.27 12.64 -36.57
C PRO A 169 16.50 12.49 -38.09
N ASN A 170 17.27 11.48 -38.49
CA ASN A 170 17.61 11.19 -39.89
C ASN A 170 16.76 10.08 -40.51
N ASP A 171 15.66 9.67 -39.88
CA ASP A 171 14.71 8.68 -40.37
C ASP A 171 13.32 9.30 -40.58
N PRO A 172 13.06 9.90 -41.75
CA PRO A 172 11.77 10.54 -42.05
C PRO A 172 10.61 9.54 -42.17
N SER A 173 10.89 8.24 -42.26
CA SER A 173 9.89 7.17 -42.25
C SER A 173 9.65 6.59 -40.86
N GLY A 174 10.44 7.03 -39.88
CA GLY A 174 10.42 6.51 -38.52
C GLY A 174 9.09 6.80 -37.84
N LYS A 175 8.62 5.83 -37.06
CA LYS A 175 7.40 5.94 -36.26
C LYS A 175 7.76 6.13 -34.79
N VAL A 176 6.91 6.88 -34.09
CA VAL A 176 6.90 6.91 -32.63
C VAL A 176 6.54 5.51 -32.12
N ARG A 177 7.26 5.03 -31.11
CA ARG A 177 7.11 3.66 -30.57
C ARG A 177 6.89 3.68 -29.08
N LEU A 178 5.91 2.95 -28.56
CA LEU A 178 5.73 2.78 -27.12
C LEU A 178 6.87 1.93 -26.57
N ASP A 179 7.57 2.45 -25.58
CA ASP A 179 8.66 1.76 -24.88
C ASP A 179 8.19 1.22 -23.54
N ARG A 180 7.60 2.08 -22.70
CA ARG A 180 7.28 1.72 -21.32
C ARG A 180 6.00 2.40 -20.84
N ILE A 181 5.30 1.73 -19.94
CA ILE A 181 4.19 2.25 -19.15
C ILE A 181 4.47 1.95 -17.68
N THR A 182 4.37 2.95 -16.83
CA THR A 182 4.42 2.77 -15.37
C THR A 182 3.14 3.28 -14.74
N ILE A 183 2.65 2.55 -13.75
CA ILE A 183 1.44 2.90 -13.00
C ILE A 183 1.76 2.76 -11.52
N HIS A 184 1.58 3.82 -10.74
CA HIS A 184 1.93 3.82 -9.33
C HIS A 184 0.84 4.44 -8.46
N ARG A 185 0.52 3.77 -7.36
CA ARG A 185 -0.33 4.33 -6.30
C ARG A 185 0.46 5.36 -5.51
N VAL A 186 -0.16 6.50 -5.24
CA VAL A 186 0.43 7.54 -4.41
C VAL A 186 0.06 7.27 -2.95
N TYR A 187 0.90 6.48 -2.30
CA TYR A 187 0.82 6.23 -0.87
C TYR A 187 1.49 7.33 -0.05
N PRO A 188 1.01 7.60 1.17
CA PRO A 188 1.69 8.50 2.08
C PRO A 188 3.04 7.90 2.50
N TYR A 189 4.10 8.72 2.43
CA TYR A 189 5.39 8.33 2.99
C TYR A 189 5.31 8.32 4.51
N LEU A 190 5.61 7.17 5.12
CA LEU A 190 5.59 6.99 6.56
C LEU A 190 6.88 6.29 7.02
N THR A 191 7.69 6.99 7.80
CA THR A 191 8.85 6.40 8.49
C THR A 191 8.39 5.58 9.70
N PRO A 192 9.24 4.69 10.26
CA PRO A 192 8.93 3.98 11.50
C PRO A 192 8.52 4.94 12.65
N ALA A 193 9.20 6.07 12.79
CA ALA A 193 8.86 7.08 13.80
C ALA A 193 7.50 7.73 13.56
N MET A 194 7.15 8.02 12.30
CA MET A 194 5.83 8.53 11.93
C MET A 194 4.73 7.51 12.21
N ARG A 195 4.95 6.22 11.90
CA ARG A 195 4.01 5.14 12.22
C ARG A 195 3.80 5.03 13.73
N LYS A 196 4.88 5.04 14.52
CA LYS A 196 4.81 5.03 15.99
C LYS A 196 3.94 6.17 16.52
N LYS A 197 4.20 7.40 16.08
CA LYS A 197 3.39 8.57 16.46
C LYS A 197 1.90 8.38 16.10
N LYS A 198 1.60 7.88 14.90
CA LYS A 198 0.21 7.63 14.50
C LYS A 198 -0.47 6.56 15.34
N ARG A 199 0.23 5.48 15.72
CA ARG A 199 -0.30 4.47 16.66
C ARG A 199 -0.58 5.07 18.04
N GLU A 200 0.34 5.85 18.57
CA GLU A 200 0.15 6.55 19.85
C GLU A 200 -1.08 7.47 19.81
N GLU A 201 -1.28 8.21 18.71
CA GLU A 201 -2.49 9.02 18.50
C GLU A 201 -3.77 8.16 18.42
N GLN A 202 -3.73 6.99 17.77
CA GLN A 202 -4.87 6.05 17.71
C GLN A 202 -5.20 5.47 19.10
N ASN A 203 -4.18 5.01 19.84
CA ASN A 203 -4.34 4.47 21.17
C ASN A 203 -4.85 5.52 22.16
N GLN A 204 -4.37 6.77 22.06
CA GLN A 204 -4.87 7.86 22.89
C GLN A 204 -6.35 8.16 22.61
N LYS A 205 -6.76 8.17 21.34
CA LYS A 205 -8.17 8.34 20.96
C LYS A 205 -9.04 7.19 21.51
N LYS A 206 -8.60 5.94 21.36
CA LYS A 206 -9.29 4.78 21.93
C LYS A 206 -9.40 4.89 23.46
N ARG A 207 -8.31 5.25 24.15
CA ARG A 207 -8.29 5.45 25.60
C ARG A 207 -9.28 6.52 26.05
N GLN A 208 -9.41 7.63 25.31
CA GLN A 208 -10.42 8.65 25.58
C GLN A 208 -11.84 8.07 25.41
N THR A 209 -12.13 7.43 24.27
CA THR A 209 -13.44 6.80 24.01
C THR A 209 -13.84 5.82 25.11
N TYR A 210 -12.95 4.89 25.47
CA TYR A 210 -13.22 3.88 26.49
C TYR A 210 -13.19 4.43 27.91
N GLY A 211 -12.42 5.50 28.16
CA GLY A 211 -12.44 6.21 29.45
C GLY A 211 -13.80 6.83 29.75
N TYR A 212 -14.53 7.27 28.72
CA TYR A 212 -15.92 7.73 28.88
C TYR A 212 -16.92 6.59 29.17
N MET A 213 -16.56 5.34 28.90
CA MET A 213 -17.44 4.18 29.12
C MET A 213 -17.42 3.66 30.57
N ASP A 214 -16.55 4.18 31.45
CA ASP A 214 -16.36 3.72 32.84
C ASP A 214 -16.33 2.19 32.95
N LEU A 215 -15.51 1.54 32.11
CA LEU A 215 -15.38 0.08 32.06
C LEU A 215 -14.81 -0.43 33.38
N ARG A 216 -15.57 -1.25 34.09
CA ARG A 216 -15.22 -1.79 35.42
C ARG A 216 -15.17 -3.30 35.41
N THR A 217 -14.59 -3.89 36.46
CA THR A 217 -14.68 -5.34 36.72
C THR A 217 -16.10 -5.87 36.55
N GLY A 218 -16.24 -6.90 35.70
CA GLY A 218 -17.49 -7.53 35.32
C GLY A 218 -18.16 -6.94 34.06
N ALA A 219 -17.74 -5.77 33.59
CA ALA A 219 -18.20 -5.19 32.33
C ALA A 219 -17.70 -6.04 31.15
N THR A 220 -18.47 -6.03 30.06
CA THR A 220 -18.11 -6.76 28.84
C THR A 220 -17.15 -5.93 28.01
N CYS A 221 -16.03 -6.52 27.61
CA CYS A 221 -14.99 -5.90 26.81
C CYS A 221 -15.55 -5.54 25.42
N PRO A 222 -15.50 -4.26 25.01
CA PRO A 222 -16.06 -3.82 23.74
C PRO A 222 -15.22 -4.25 22.53
N GLU A 223 -13.91 -4.44 22.72
CA GLU A 223 -12.93 -4.70 21.65
C GLU A 223 -11.72 -5.48 22.18
N SER A 224 -11.22 -6.45 21.41
CA SER A 224 -10.01 -7.18 21.75
C SER A 224 -8.80 -6.25 21.79
N GLY A 225 -7.99 -6.33 22.85
CA GLY A 225 -6.84 -5.44 23.03
C GLY A 225 -6.05 -5.72 24.29
N ILE A 226 -5.00 -4.93 24.49
CA ILE A 226 -4.29 -4.87 25.76
C ILE A 226 -4.89 -3.72 26.57
N TRP A 227 -5.30 -4.05 27.80
CA TRP A 227 -5.99 -3.14 28.70
C TRP A 227 -5.19 -2.95 29.99
N GLU A 228 -5.17 -1.72 30.48
CA GLU A 228 -4.56 -1.31 31.74
C GLU A 228 -5.63 -1.27 32.84
N GLY A 229 -5.44 -2.05 33.89
CA GLY A 229 -6.31 -2.12 35.06
C GLY A 229 -5.89 -1.09 36.13
N TRP A 230 -6.85 -0.36 36.67
CA TRP A 230 -6.65 0.75 37.62
C TRP A 230 -7.44 0.57 38.91
N THR A 231 -6.82 0.98 40.00
CA THR A 231 -7.47 1.29 41.27
C THR A 231 -7.41 2.79 41.52
N LYS A 232 -7.95 3.24 42.65
CA LYS A 232 -7.83 4.65 43.10
C LYS A 232 -6.37 5.11 43.25
N ASP A 233 -5.46 4.17 43.47
CA ASP A 233 -4.04 4.44 43.77
C ASP A 233 -3.17 4.39 42.49
N GLY A 234 -3.78 4.11 41.32
CA GLY A 234 -3.13 4.10 40.02
C GLY A 234 -3.28 2.79 39.25
N PRO A 235 -2.52 2.59 38.16
CA PRO A 235 -2.58 1.37 37.38
C PRO A 235 -1.82 0.25 38.07
N THR A 236 -2.44 -0.93 38.05
CA THR A 236 -2.08 -2.09 38.85
C THR A 236 -1.91 -3.35 38.00
N ASP A 237 -2.61 -3.45 36.88
CA ASP A 237 -2.55 -4.60 35.96
C ASP A 237 -2.45 -4.18 34.49
N VAL A 238 -1.96 -5.11 33.68
CA VAL A 238 -2.02 -5.07 32.22
C VAL A 238 -2.46 -6.46 31.75
N MET A 239 -3.47 -6.53 30.90
CA MET A 239 -3.99 -7.80 30.41
C MET A 239 -4.51 -7.70 28.99
N LYS A 240 -4.26 -8.75 28.21
CA LYS A 240 -4.98 -9.01 26.98
C LYS A 240 -6.40 -9.49 27.28
N VAL A 241 -7.40 -8.78 26.78
CA VAL A 241 -8.82 -9.12 26.97
C VAL A 241 -9.50 -9.19 25.61
N GLU A 242 -10.20 -10.28 25.34
CA GLU A 242 -10.91 -10.48 24.07
C GLU A 242 -12.29 -9.80 24.07
N ARG A 243 -12.75 -9.37 22.90
CA ARG A 243 -14.10 -8.80 22.75
C ARG A 243 -15.17 -9.77 23.27
N GLY A 244 -16.10 -9.25 24.07
CA GLY A 244 -17.15 -10.06 24.69
C GLY A 244 -16.75 -10.77 25.99
N GLN A 245 -15.44 -10.84 26.31
CA GLN A 245 -14.98 -11.31 27.61
C GLN A 245 -15.33 -10.29 28.70
N LYS A 246 -15.60 -10.75 29.92
CA LYS A 246 -15.76 -9.85 31.06
C LYS A 246 -14.39 -9.42 31.59
N PHE A 247 -14.26 -8.15 31.93
CA PHE A 247 -13.09 -7.65 32.63
C PHE A 247 -12.98 -8.25 34.03
N ASP A 248 -11.82 -8.81 34.36
CA ASP A 248 -11.57 -9.39 35.68
C ASP A 248 -11.36 -8.32 36.75
N ALA A 249 -11.22 -8.79 37.99
CA ALA A 249 -10.69 -7.98 39.08
C ALA A 249 -9.24 -7.59 38.79
N VAL A 250 -8.78 -6.48 39.38
CA VAL A 250 -7.39 -6.00 39.28
C VAL A 250 -6.66 -6.20 40.59
N ARG A 251 -5.34 -6.24 40.59
CA ARG A 251 -4.50 -6.26 41.78
C ARG A 251 -4.73 -5.01 42.61
N SER A 252 -4.65 -5.13 43.93
CA SER A 252 -4.66 -3.97 44.81
C SER A 252 -3.36 -3.15 44.78
N VAL A 253 -2.29 -3.67 44.19
CA VAL A 253 -0.96 -3.03 44.12
C VAL A 253 -0.39 -3.11 42.70
N SER A 254 0.62 -2.28 42.41
CA SER A 254 1.32 -2.26 41.12
C SER A 254 1.97 -3.61 40.80
N LEU A 255 1.90 -4.05 39.53
CA LEU A 255 2.67 -5.17 38.98
C LEU A 255 4.17 -5.12 39.32
N GLU A 256 4.76 -3.92 39.42
CA GLU A 256 6.17 -3.70 39.79
C GLU A 256 6.52 -4.21 41.19
N GLN A 257 5.53 -4.30 42.08
CA GLN A 257 5.74 -4.64 43.49
C GLN A 257 5.75 -6.16 43.76
N GLY A 258 5.57 -6.99 42.72
CA GLY A 258 5.86 -8.43 42.71
C GLY A 258 5.38 -9.23 43.94
N GLY A 259 4.14 -9.72 43.96
CA GLY A 259 3.65 -10.58 45.05
C GLY A 259 2.26 -11.18 44.83
N SER A 260 1.85 -12.03 45.79
CA SER A 260 0.44 -12.45 45.98
C SER A 260 -0.35 -11.26 46.50
N CYS A 261 -1.29 -10.76 45.72
CA CYS A 261 -2.01 -9.53 46.03
C CYS A 261 -3.52 -9.79 45.99
N PRO A 262 -4.29 -9.20 46.94
CA PRO A 262 -5.75 -9.24 46.87
C PRO A 262 -6.25 -8.68 45.53
N MET A 263 -7.20 -9.38 44.93
CA MET A 263 -7.90 -8.93 43.73
C MET A 263 -9.09 -8.06 44.15
N VAL A 264 -9.20 -6.87 43.58
CA VAL A 264 -10.22 -5.86 43.90
C VAL A 264 -10.98 -5.43 42.65
N ARG A 265 -12.15 -4.81 42.84
CA ARG A 265 -12.86 -4.19 41.71
C ARG A 265 -12.05 -3.01 41.20
N GLY A 266 -11.79 -2.98 39.90
CA GLY A 266 -11.03 -1.94 39.23
C GLY A 266 -11.75 -1.33 38.05
N GLN A 267 -11.11 -0.32 37.48
CA GLN A 267 -11.44 0.28 36.17
C GLN A 267 -10.45 -0.21 35.12
N TRP A 268 -10.89 -0.25 33.86
CA TRP A 268 -10.08 -0.72 32.74
C TRP A 268 -10.01 0.35 31.66
N TYR A 269 -8.79 0.65 31.23
CA TYR A 269 -8.50 1.62 30.19
C TYR A 269 -7.73 0.96 29.06
N TRP A 270 -7.97 1.42 27.85
CA TRP A 270 -7.23 0.95 26.69
C TRP A 270 -5.74 1.31 26.81
N LEU A 271 -4.87 0.33 26.53
CA LEU A 271 -3.43 0.53 26.44
C LEU A 271 -2.98 0.52 24.97
N CYS A 272 -3.12 -0.62 24.28
CA CYS A 272 -2.68 -0.79 22.90
C CYS A 272 -3.37 -1.97 22.21
N ASN A 273 -3.18 -2.08 20.89
CA ASN A 273 -3.68 -3.24 20.12
C ASN A 273 -2.86 -4.50 20.46
N VAL A 274 -3.42 -5.68 20.26
CA VAL A 274 -2.74 -6.97 20.51
C VAL A 274 -1.46 -7.09 19.68
N ASP A 275 -1.47 -6.64 18.43
CA ASP A 275 -0.30 -6.67 17.53
C ASP A 275 0.82 -5.69 17.95
N GLU A 276 0.57 -4.86 18.97
CA GLU A 276 1.51 -3.89 19.52
C GLU A 276 2.06 -4.30 20.89
N GLU A 277 1.66 -5.46 21.44
CA GLU A 277 2.04 -5.91 22.78
C GLU A 277 3.56 -5.92 22.98
N SER A 278 4.30 -6.61 22.09
CA SER A 278 5.75 -6.78 22.19
C SER A 278 6.58 -5.49 22.06
N GLY A 279 6.01 -4.43 21.48
CA GLY A 279 6.64 -3.12 21.31
C GLY A 279 6.21 -2.08 22.35
N THR A 280 5.25 -2.43 23.21
CA THR A 280 4.67 -1.49 24.17
C THR A 280 5.46 -1.50 25.48
N VAL A 281 5.87 -0.31 25.92
CA VAL A 281 6.48 -0.11 27.23
C VAL A 281 5.43 0.43 28.18
N TRP A 282 5.06 -0.37 29.16
CA TRP A 282 4.15 0.01 30.23
C TRP A 282 4.94 0.34 31.49
N LYS A 283 4.91 1.61 31.94
CA LYS A 283 5.67 2.09 33.12
C LYS A 283 7.17 1.69 33.13
N GLY A 284 7.82 1.70 31.97
CA GLY A 284 9.22 1.30 31.85
C GLY A 284 9.45 -0.22 31.77
N ILE A 285 8.39 -1.02 31.88
CA ILE A 285 8.41 -2.47 31.63
C ILE A 285 8.00 -2.72 30.18
N ALA A 286 8.91 -3.32 29.39
CA ALA A 286 8.53 -3.84 28.09
C ALA A 286 7.58 -5.03 28.28
N LEU A 287 6.40 -4.97 27.67
CA LEU A 287 5.49 -6.11 27.64
C LEU A 287 6.12 -7.19 26.75
N LYS A 288 6.17 -8.42 27.24
CA LYS A 288 6.72 -9.55 26.47
C LYS A 288 5.67 -10.00 25.47
N GLY A 289 6.07 -10.14 24.20
CA GLY A 289 5.34 -10.93 23.21
C GLY A 289 5.50 -12.43 23.45
#